data_AF-A0A1Y4D7G0-F1
#
_entry.id   AF-A0A1Y4D7G0-F1
#
_cell.length_a   1.000
_cell.length_b   1.000
_cell.length_c   1.000
_cell.angle_alpha   90.00
_cell.angle_beta   90.00
_cell.angle_gamma   90.00
#
_symmetry.space_group_name_H-M   'P 1'
#
loop_
_entity.id
_entity.type
_entity.pdbx_description
1 polymer ?
#
loop_
_entity_poly.entity_id
_entity_poly.type
_entity_poly.pdbx_seq_one_letter_code
_entity_poly.pdbx_strand_id
1 'polypeptide(L)' 'MTKITVLSTDINVVTIHHEDYICLTDMLKAKDGDFFISDWLRNRNTLEYLGIWEKLYNPGFNYGEFAIIRNQ' A
#
# COMPACT_ATOMS: atom_id res chain seq x y z
N MET A 1 17.90 4.24 7.99
CA MET A 1 16.74 3.90 7.14
C MET A 1 16.20 5.19 6.55
N THR A 2 15.91 5.20 5.26
CA THR A 2 15.36 6.37 4.56
C THR A 2 13.90 6.56 4.97
N LYS A 3 13.45 7.81 5.07
CA LYS A 3 12.07 8.15 5.38
C LYS A 3 11.58 9.24 4.44
N ILE A 4 10.29 9.22 4.17
CA ILE A 4 9.58 10.30 3.49
C ILE A 4 8.48 10.81 4.42
N THR A 5 8.21 12.11 4.38
CA THR A 5 7.12 12.72 5.15
C THR A 5 5.95 12.98 4.20
N VAL A 6 4.79 12.39 4.51
CA VAL A 6 3.55 12.55 3.74
C VAL A 6 2.46 12.96 4.71
N LEU A 7 1.80 14.10 4.45
CA LEU A 7 0.74 14.64 5.32
C LEU A 7 1.14 14.66 6.82
N SER A 8 2.35 15.12 7.12
CA SER A 8 2.93 15.16 8.48
C SER A 8 3.13 13.79 9.14
N THR A 9 3.07 12.71 8.37
CA THR A 9 3.35 11.34 8.83
C THR A 9 4.65 10.84 8.20
N ASP A 10 5.56 10.34 9.05
CA ASP A 10 6.80 9.73 8.60
C ASP A 10 6.58 8.29 8.15
N ILE A 11 6.94 8.00 6.91
CA ILE A 11 6.84 6.66 6.30
C ILE A 11 8.25 6.15 6.04
N ASN A 12 8.58 4.98 6.59
CA ASN A 12 9.84 4.32 6.30
C ASN A 12 9.88 3.81 4.86
N VAL A 13 11.04 3.97 4.24
CA VAL A 13 11.35 3.49 2.89
C VAL A 13 12.53 2.53 2.96
N VAL A 14 12.38 1.39 2.29
CA VAL A 14 13.42 0.38 2.14
C VAL A 14 13.65 0.12 0.66
N THR A 15 14.91 0.13 0.24
CA THR A 15 15.30 -0.19 -1.13
C THR A 15 15.75 -1.65 -1.19
N ILE A 16 15.11 -2.45 -2.04
CA ILE A 16 15.44 -3.86 -2.27
C ILE A 16 15.56 -4.04 -3.78
N HIS A 17 16.65 -4.64 -4.26
CA HIS A 17 16.87 -4.91 -5.69
C HIS A 17 16.65 -3.69 -6.62
N HIS A 18 17.07 -2.50 -6.18
CA HIS A 18 16.87 -1.22 -6.89
C HIS A 18 15.42 -0.73 -7.00
N GLU A 19 14.50 -1.31 -6.24
CA GLU A 19 13.12 -0.82 -6.10
C GLU A 19 12.87 -0.30 -4.69
N ASP A 20 12.12 0.79 -4.59
CA ASP A 20 11.78 1.42 -3.32
C ASP A 20 10.42 0.94 -2.83
N TYR A 21 10.39 0.44 -1.59
CA TYR A 21 9.20 -0.04 -0.91
C TYR A 21 8.87 0.89 0.26
N ILE A 22 7.59 1.23 0.40
CA ILE A 22 7.08 2.07 1.48
C ILE A 22 6.38 1.22 2.56
N CYS A 23 6.49 1.65 3.81
CA CYS A 23 5.84 0.96 4.93
C CYS A 23 4.35 1.34 5.05
N LEU A 24 3.45 0.43 4.66
CA LEU A 24 2.01 0.66 4.72
C LEU A 24 1.46 0.84 6.15
N THR A 25 2.07 0.20 7.15
CA THR A 25 1.66 0.40 8.56
C THR A 25 2.04 1.77 9.10
N ASP A 26 3.09 2.39 8.57
CA ASP A 26 3.40 3.79 8.89
C ASP A 26 2.35 4.74 8.31
N MET A 27 1.83 4.45 7.11
CA MET A 27 0.74 5.24 6.51
C MET A 27 -0.52 5.23 7.36
N LEU A 28 -0.81 4.14 8.08
CA LEU A 28 -1.98 4.04 8.95
C LEU A 28 -1.93 4.99 10.16
N LYS A 29 -0.73 5.43 10.57
CA LYS A 29 -0.59 6.40 11.67
C LYS A 29 -1.22 7.76 11.36
N ALA A 30 -1.50 8.04 10.08
CA ALA A 30 -2.22 9.23 9.66
C ALA A 30 -3.74 9.16 9.92
N LYS A 31 -4.28 7.99 10.28
CA LYS A 31 -5.70 7.78 10.60
C LYS A 31 -5.87 7.77 12.12
N ASP A 32 -6.90 8.45 12.60
CA ASP A 32 -7.30 8.39 14.01
C ASP A 32 -7.99 7.05 14.34
N GLY A 33 -7.67 6.48 15.50
CA GLY A 33 -8.30 5.27 16.05
C GLY A 33 -7.51 3.97 15.87
N ASP A 34 -8.02 2.87 16.43
CA ASP A 34 -7.46 1.52 16.30
C ASP A 34 -7.77 0.93 14.92
N PHE A 35 -7.22 1.54 13.87
CA PHE A 35 -7.40 1.08 12.50
C PHE A 35 -6.34 0.02 12.17
N PHE A 36 -6.77 -1.21 11.91
CA PHE A 36 -5.85 -2.29 11.57
C PHE A 36 -5.58 -2.30 10.06
N ILE A 37 -4.35 -2.68 9.66
CA ILE A 37 -4.01 -2.83 8.25
C ILE A 37 -4.89 -3.87 7.54
N SER A 38 -5.38 -4.86 8.28
CA SER A 38 -6.36 -5.83 7.78
C SER A 38 -7.67 -5.19 7.37
N ASP A 39 -8.14 -4.16 8.07
CA ASP A 39 -9.39 -3.48 7.76
C ASP A 39 -9.22 -2.57 6.54
N TRP A 40 -8.04 -1.95 6.43
CA TRP A 40 -7.68 -1.16 5.26
C TRP A 40 -7.57 -2.03 4.00
N LEU A 41 -6.91 -3.18 4.08
CA LEU A 41 -6.77 -4.13 2.97
C LEU A 41 -8.06 -4.88 2.61
N ARG A 42 -9.08 -4.90 3.49
CA ARG A 42 -10.42 -5.40 3.18
C ARG A 42 -11.34 -4.34 2.57
N ASN A 43 -10.97 -3.06 2.68
CA ASN A 43 -11.77 -1.99 2.15
C ASN A 43 -11.69 -2.00 0.61
N ARG A 44 -12.84 -2.19 -0.06
CA ARG A 44 -12.92 -2.23 -1.52
C ARG A 44 -12.29 -1.03 -2.21
N ASN A 45 -12.49 0.19 -1.69
CA ASN A 45 -11.92 1.39 -2.29
C ASN A 45 -10.39 1.41 -2.18
N THR A 46 -9.85 0.86 -1.09
CA THR A 46 -8.40 0.74 -0.90
C THR A 46 -7.81 -0.28 -1.86
N LEU A 47 -8.44 -1.45 -1.98
CA LEU A 47 -8.00 -2.46 -2.96
C LEU A 47 -8.09 -1.93 -4.38
N GLU A 48 -9.18 -1.27 -4.78
CA GLU A 48 -9.29 -0.66 -6.11
C GLU A 48 -8.19 0.38 -6.36
N TYR A 49 -7.90 1.24 -5.38
CA TYR A 49 -6.80 2.21 -5.48
C TYR A 49 -5.44 1.52 -5.68
N LEU A 50 -5.11 0.54 -4.84
CA LEU A 50 -3.86 -0.22 -4.94
C LEU A 50 -3.76 -0.94 -6.28
N GLY A 51 -4.84 -1.58 -6.74
CA GLY A 51 -4.88 -2.26 -8.03
C GLY A 51 -4.66 -1.33 -9.23
N ILE A 52 -5.20 -0.11 -9.18
CA ILE A 52 -4.95 0.91 -10.21
C ILE A 52 -3.50 1.39 -10.15
N TRP A 53 -3.01 1.68 -8.95
CA TRP A 53 -1.63 2.14 -8.75
C TRP A 53 -0.62 1.11 -9.27
N GLU A 54 -0.77 -0.16 -8.87
CA GLU A 54 0.06 -1.27 -9.34
C GLU A 54 -0.01 -1.43 -10.86
N LYS A 55 -1.21 -1.33 -11.46
CA LYS A 55 -1.35 -1.38 -12.92
C LYS A 55 -0.58 -0.25 -13.64
N LEU A 56 -0.45 0.92 -13.02
CA LEU A 56 0.23 2.07 -13.61
C LEU A 56 1.76 2.01 -13.41
N TYR A 57 2.22 1.49 -12.26
CA TYR A 57 3.61 1.64 -11.83
C TYR A 57 4.38 0.32 -11.68
N ASN A 58 3.71 -0.83 -11.72
CA ASN A 58 4.34 -2.16 -11.64
C ASN A 58 4.15 -2.93 -12.97
N PRO A 59 5.15 -2.90 -13.87
CA PRO A 59 5.09 -3.62 -15.15
C PRO A 59 4.92 -5.14 -15.01
N GLY A 60 5.28 -5.71 -13.86
CA GLY A 60 5.16 -7.14 -13.54
C GLY A 60 3.88 -7.50 -12.80
N PHE A 61 2.90 -6.59 -12.71
CA PHE A 61 1.74 -6.77 -11.85
C PHE A 61 0.90 -8.01 -12.22
N ASN A 62 0.72 -8.92 -11.24
CA ASN A 62 -0.09 -10.13 -11.40
C ASN A 62 -1.58 -9.83 -11.23
N TYR A 63 -2.23 -9.40 -12.32
CA TYR A 63 -3.66 -9.10 -12.32
C TYR A 63 -4.54 -10.33 -12.04
N GLY A 64 -4.08 -11.53 -12.40
CA GLY A 64 -4.83 -12.77 -12.20
C GLY A 64 -5.05 -13.07 -10.72
N GLU A 65 -3.98 -13.05 -9.93
CA GLU A 65 -4.07 -13.23 -8.47
C GLU A 65 -4.78 -12.05 -7.79
N PHE A 66 -4.51 -10.82 -8.25
CA PHE A 66 -5.18 -9.65 -7.70
C PHE A 66 -6.71 -9.70 -7.88
N ALA A 67 -7.20 -10.19 -9.02
CA ALA A 67 -8.64 -10.34 -9.26
C ALA A 67 -9.31 -11.35 -8.33
N ILE A 68 -8.57 -12.36 -7.84
CA ILE A 68 -9.07 -13.33 -6.85
C ILE A 68 -9.29 -12.65 -5.49
N ILE A 69 -8.33 -11.82 -5.07
CA ILE A 69 -8.41 -11.08 -3.79
C ILE A 69 -9.52 -10.03 -3.82
N ARG A 70 -9.69 -9.33 -4.95
CA ARG A 70 -10.72 -8.28 -5.11
C ARG A 70 -12.15 -8.81 -5.07
N ASN A 71 -12.36 -10.07 -5.46
CA ASN A 71 -13.69 -10.66 -5.60
C ASN A 71 -14.10 -11.56 -4.40
N GLN A 72 -13.30 -11.61 -3.34
CA GLN A 72 -13.70 -12.16 -2.03
C GLN A 72 -14.38 -11.08 -1.18
#